data_AF-A0A7C3DZC8-F1
#
_entry.id   AF-A0A7C3DZC8-F1
#
_cell.length_a   1.000
_cell.length_b   1.000
_cell.length_c   1.000
_cell.angle_alpha   90.00
_cell.angle_beta   90.00
_cell.angle_gamma   90.00
#
_symmetry.space_group_name_H-M   'P 1'
#
loop_
_entity.id
_entity.type
_entity.pdbx_description
1 polymer ?
#
loop_
_entity_poly.entity_id
_entity_poly.type
_entity_poly.pdbx_seq_one_letter_code
_entity_poly.pdbx_strand_id
1 'polypeptide(L)'
;MGEMTKERIKKISKWTAISLVFAAALVIGVRASFLASGRIAPGVSAAGIKLGGMTREEAEIAAAAWASDRLSQPLVYQVGSRRWVGLLREMGVRLDTKAMAQDAY
;
A
#
# COMPACT_ATOMS: atom_id res chain seq x y z
N MET A 1 -2.30 -53.53 22.79
CA MET A 1 -2.27 -52.91 21.45
C MET A 1 -2.84 -51.46 21.45
N GLY A 2 -2.58 -50.66 22.50
CA GLY A 2 -3.14 -49.29 22.64
C GLY A 2 -2.10 -48.17 22.87
N GLU A 3 -0.86 -48.53 23.20
CA GLU A 3 0.24 -47.57 23.45
C GLU A 3 0.77 -46.94 22.15
N MET A 4 0.93 -47.72 21.07
CA MET A 4 1.46 -47.23 19.79
C MET A 4 0.55 -46.19 19.11
N THR A 5 -0.75 -46.19 19.39
CA THR A 5 -1.71 -45.25 18.78
C THR A 5 -1.62 -43.87 19.44
N LYS A 6 -1.41 -43.82 20.76
CA LYS A 6 -1.29 -42.56 21.52
C LYS A 6 0.01 -41.83 21.21
N GLU A 7 1.12 -42.55 21.08
CA GLU A 7 2.42 -42.01 20.66
C GLU A 7 2.34 -41.38 19.27
N ARG A 8 1.70 -42.05 18.31
CA ARG A 8 1.52 -41.53 16.94
C ARG A 8 0.63 -40.28 16.93
N ILE A 9 -0.47 -40.25 17.69
CA ILE A 9 -1.34 -39.07 17.78
C ILE A 9 -0.62 -37.90 18.46
N LYS A 10 0.15 -38.15 19.54
CA LYS A 10 0.93 -37.11 20.23
C LYS A 10 2.10 -36.60 19.38
N LYS A 11 2.72 -37.47 18.58
CA LYS A 11 3.76 -37.11 17.60
C LYS A 11 3.16 -36.33 16.43
N ILE A 12 2.04 -36.77 15.86
CA ILE A 12 1.32 -36.02 14.81
C ILE A 12 0.94 -34.62 15.32
N SER A 13 0.40 -34.51 16.53
CA SER A 13 0.08 -33.23 17.20
C SER A 13 1.31 -32.33 17.40
N LYS A 14 2.46 -32.89 17.81
CA LYS A 14 3.73 -32.14 17.91
C LYS A 14 4.21 -31.64 16.56
N TRP A 15 4.12 -32.45 15.51
CA TRP A 15 4.51 -32.05 14.15
C TRP A 15 3.58 -30.99 13.58
N THR A 16 2.28 -31.04 13.88
CA THR A 16 1.34 -29.97 13.51
C THR A 16 1.69 -28.67 14.21
N ALA A 17 1.98 -28.72 15.52
CA ALA A 17 2.36 -27.55 16.30
C ALA A 17 3.67 -26.92 15.77
N ILE A 18 4.68 -27.73 15.47
CA ILE A 18 5.95 -27.28 14.87
C ILE A 18 5.70 -26.61 13.51
N SER A 19 4.87 -27.23 12.66
CA SER A 19 4.55 -26.68 11.34
C SER A 19 3.81 -25.34 11.44
N LEU A 20 2.88 -25.20 12.38
CA LEU A 20 2.17 -23.95 12.67
C LEU A 20 3.11 -22.85 13.15
N VAL A 21 4.01 -23.17 14.08
CA VAL A 21 5.03 -22.21 14.56
C VAL A 21 5.95 -21.77 13.43
N PHE A 22 6.37 -22.70 12.57
CA PHE A 22 7.21 -22.38 11.42
C PHE A 22 6.49 -21.49 10.40
N ALA A 23 5.22 -21.78 10.10
CA ALA A 23 4.40 -20.94 9.23
C ALA A 23 4.22 -19.52 9.83
N ALA A 24 3.97 -19.41 11.13
CA ALA A 24 3.89 -18.11 11.81
C ALA A 24 5.23 -17.35 11.75
N ALA A 25 6.36 -18.03 11.97
CA ALA A 25 7.69 -17.42 11.87
C ALA A 25 8.00 -16.93 10.45
N LEU A 26 7.59 -17.66 9.42
CA LEU A 26 7.70 -17.21 8.02
C LEU A 26 6.88 -15.95 7.76
N VAL A 27 5.63 -15.90 8.22
CA VAL A 27 4.78 -14.71 8.07
C VAL A 27 5.41 -13.51 8.79
N ILE A 28 5.89 -13.70 10.02
CA ILE A 28 6.56 -12.65 10.80
C ILE A 28 7.84 -12.19 10.10
N GLY A 29 8.66 -13.11 9.60
CA GLY A 29 9.91 -12.81 8.90
C GLY A 29 9.68 -12.03 7.60
N VAL A 30 8.68 -12.41 6.80
CA VAL A 30 8.28 -11.68 5.59
C VAL A 30 7.80 -10.27 5.94
N ARG A 31 6.99 -10.12 6.99
CA ARG A 31 6.55 -8.80 7.46
C ARG A 31 7.72 -7.95 7.93
N ALA A 32 8.60 -8.48 8.78
CA ALA A 32 9.76 -7.77 9.30
C ALA A 32 10.72 -7.34 8.19
N SER A 33 10.99 -8.21 7.21
CA SER A 33 11.81 -7.88 6.04
C SER A 33 11.17 -6.79 5.18
N PHE A 34 9.83 -6.74 5.11
CA PHE A 34 9.12 -5.70 4.38
C PHE A 34 9.17 -4.36 5.12
N LEU A 35 8.93 -4.35 6.44
CA LEU A 35 9.10 -3.15 7.27
C LEU A 35 10.54 -2.60 7.19
N ALA A 36 11.54 -3.47 7.15
CA ALA A 36 12.93 -3.08 7.00
C ALA A 36 13.28 -2.56 5.58
N SER A 37 12.47 -2.87 4.57
CA SER A 37 12.76 -2.49 3.18
C SER A 37 12.46 -1.03 2.85
N GLY A 38 11.74 -0.31 3.72
CA GLY A 38 11.34 1.08 3.46
C GLY A 38 10.33 1.22 2.30
N ARG A 39 9.54 0.17 2.04
CA ARG A 39 8.53 0.15 0.96
C ARG A 39 7.12 0.28 1.49
N ILE A 40 6.25 0.91 0.70
CA ILE A 40 4.82 1.05 0.94
C ILE A 40 4.14 -0.31 0.84
N ALA A 41 3.21 -0.60 1.77
CA ALA A 41 2.52 -1.88 1.84
C ALA A 41 1.86 -2.30 0.49
N PRO A 42 1.92 -3.58 0.09
CA PRO A 42 1.28 -4.04 -1.14
C PRO A 42 -0.23 -3.75 -1.12
N GLY A 43 -0.76 -3.30 -2.25
CA GLY A 43 -2.18 -2.96 -2.40
C GLY A 43 -2.56 -1.52 -2.00
N VAL A 44 -1.63 -0.73 -1.44
CA VAL A 44 -1.89 0.70 -1.18
C VAL A 44 -1.97 1.47 -2.50
N SER A 45 -2.98 2.31 -2.59
CA SER A 45 -3.19 3.24 -3.69
C SER A 45 -3.69 4.58 -3.19
N ALA A 46 -3.27 5.68 -3.81
CA ALA A 46 -3.73 7.03 -3.50
C ALA A 46 -4.17 7.72 -4.79
N ALA A 47 -5.35 8.36 -4.78
CA ALA A 47 -5.93 9.04 -5.94
C ALA A 47 -5.96 8.22 -7.25
N GLY A 48 -6.07 6.88 -7.13
CA GLY A 48 -6.04 5.94 -8.26
C GLY A 48 -4.63 5.49 -8.70
N ILE A 49 -3.57 6.02 -8.10
CA ILE A 49 -2.17 5.63 -8.34
C ILE A 49 -1.86 4.42 -7.46
N LYS A 50 -1.32 3.34 -8.05
CA LYS A 50 -0.84 2.17 -7.30
C LYS A 50 0.54 2.48 -6.71
N LEU A 51 0.63 2.64 -5.39
CA LEU A 51 1.87 2.97 -4.67
C LEU A 51 2.48 1.75 -3.96
N GLY A 52 1.71 0.69 -3.78
CA GLY A 52 2.18 -0.54 -3.13
C GLY A 52 3.46 -1.10 -3.75
N GLY A 53 4.44 -1.38 -2.89
CA GLY A 53 5.76 -1.88 -3.26
C GLY A 53 6.79 -0.80 -3.60
N MET A 54 6.39 0.46 -3.79
CA MET A 54 7.30 1.58 -4.03
C MET A 54 8.00 1.99 -2.74
N THR A 55 9.23 2.53 -2.85
CA THR A 55 9.80 3.33 -1.75
C THR A 55 9.05 4.66 -1.62
N ARG A 56 9.29 5.38 -0.53
CA ARG A 56 8.68 6.70 -0.31
C ARG A 56 9.04 7.68 -1.45
N GLU A 57 10.29 7.66 -1.90
CA GLU A 57 10.79 8.52 -2.97
C GLU A 57 10.18 8.15 -4.33
N GLU A 58 10.10 6.86 -4.64
CA GLU A 58 9.44 6.35 -5.85
C GLU A 58 7.96 6.76 -5.89
N ALA A 59 7.28 6.67 -4.73
CA ALA A 59 5.89 7.08 -4.59
C ALA A 59 5.70 8.59 -4.73
N GLU A 60 6.61 9.40 -4.19
CA GLU A 60 6.60 10.86 -4.37
C GLU A 60 6.75 11.26 -5.84
N ILE A 61 7.65 10.59 -6.58
CA ILE A 61 7.84 10.82 -8.02
C ILE A 61 6.57 10.44 -8.80
N ALA A 62 5.98 9.27 -8.52
CA ALA A 62 4.75 8.83 -9.17
C ALA A 62 3.57 9.78 -8.87
N ALA A 63 3.47 10.21 -7.61
CA ALA A 63 2.51 11.22 -7.15
C ALA A 63 2.69 12.56 -7.86
N ALA A 64 3.93 13.03 -8.03
CA ALA A 64 4.25 14.28 -8.72
C ALA A 64 3.88 14.24 -10.21
N ALA A 65 4.15 13.12 -10.89
CA ALA A 65 3.75 12.93 -12.28
C ALA A 65 2.22 13.02 -12.44
N TRP A 66 1.48 12.31 -11.58
CA TRP A 66 0.01 12.37 -11.57
C TRP A 66 -0.52 13.77 -11.22
N ALA A 67 0.08 14.43 -10.23
CA ALA A 67 -0.34 15.77 -9.81
C ALA A 67 -0.14 16.80 -10.93
N SER A 68 0.99 16.72 -11.65
CA SER A 68 1.28 17.59 -12.79
C SER A 68 0.25 17.43 -13.91
N ASP A 69 -0.10 16.19 -14.24
CA ASP A 69 -1.16 15.89 -15.22
C ASP A 69 -2.50 16.45 -14.74
N ARG A 70 -2.88 16.14 -13.50
CA ARG A 70 -4.16 16.56 -12.92
C ARG A 70 -4.31 18.08 -12.86
N LEU A 71 -3.25 18.81 -12.52
CA LEU A 71 -3.24 20.27 -12.44
C LEU A 71 -3.33 20.95 -13.81
N SER A 72 -2.98 20.23 -14.87
CA SER A 72 -3.00 20.69 -16.26
C SER A 72 -4.27 20.30 -17.01
N GLN A 73 -5.18 19.56 -16.37
CA GLN A 73 -6.47 19.22 -16.96
C GLN A 73 -7.45 20.41 -16.91
N PRO A 74 -8.16 20.73 -18.01
CA PRO A 74 -9.22 21.73 -18.01
C PRO A 74 -10.34 21.36 -17.06
N LEU A 75 -10.62 22.25 -16.11
CA LEU A 75 -11.79 22.17 -15.25
C LEU A 75 -12.86 23.11 -15.79
N VAL A 76 -14.02 22.53 -16.09
CA VAL A 76 -15.19 23.30 -16.49
C VAL A 76 -16.11 23.45 -15.29
N TYR A 77 -16.39 24.68 -14.89
CA TYR A 77 -17.26 24.97 -13.77
C TYR A 77 -18.37 25.94 -14.19
N GLN A 78 -19.54 25.75 -13.59
CA GLN A 78 -20.75 26.51 -13.88
C GLN A 78 -21.29 27.10 -12.58
N VAL A 79 -21.54 28.41 -12.59
CA VAL A 79 -22.13 29.14 -11.47
C VAL A 79 -23.31 29.94 -12.02
N GLY A 80 -24.51 29.51 -11.68
CA GLY A 80 -25.74 30.00 -12.31
C GLY A 80 -25.75 29.71 -13.81
N SER A 81 -25.95 30.75 -14.62
CA SER A 81 -25.97 30.66 -16.09
C SER A 81 -24.60 30.82 -16.75
N ARG A 82 -23.54 31.12 -15.98
CA ARG A 82 -22.20 31.37 -16.52
C ARG A 82 -21.34 30.11 -16.41
N ARG A 83 -20.59 29.82 -17.48
CA ARG A 83 -19.66 28.69 -17.60
C ARG A 83 -18.26 29.24 -17.83
N TRP A 84 -17.30 28.71 -17.09
CA TRP A 84 -15.89 29.03 -17.23
C TRP A 84 -15.09 27.77 -17.43
N VAL A 85 -13.96 27.91 -18.09
CA VAL A 85 -12.97 26.87 -18.27
C VAL A 85 -11.65 27.43 -17.76
N GLY A 86 -10.99 26.68 -16.89
CA GLY A 86 -9.68 27.07 -16.37
C GLY A 86 -8.92 25.87 -15.83
N LEU A 87 -7.63 26.07 -15.60
CA LEU A 87 -6.77 25.02 -15.05
C LEU A 87 -6.69 25.16 -13.52
N LEU A 88 -6.62 24.03 -12.82
CA LEU A 88 -6.44 24.03 -11.36
C LEU A 88 -5.17 24.78 -10.95
N ARG A 89 -4.09 24.65 -11.73
CA ARG A 89 -2.84 25.40 -11.48
C ARG A 89 -3.00 26.91 -11.57
N GLU A 90 -3.86 27.39 -12.46
CA GLU A 90 -4.13 28.82 -12.65
C GLU A 90 -5.02 29.37 -11.52
N MET A 91 -5.85 28.51 -10.93
CA MET A 91 -6.67 28.81 -9.76
C MET A 91 -5.86 28.77 -8.44
N GLY A 92 -4.54 28.54 -8.50
CA GLY A 92 -3.67 28.50 -7.33
C GLY A 92 -3.73 27.19 -6.53
N VAL A 93 -4.35 26.14 -7.06
CA VAL A 93 -4.41 24.83 -6.41
C VAL A 93 -3.02 24.19 -6.40
N ARG A 94 -2.65 23.60 -5.26
CA ARG A 94 -1.42 22.84 -5.07
C ARG A 94 -1.77 21.47 -4.51
N LEU A 95 -1.07 20.44 -4.98
CA LEU A 95 -1.18 19.07 -4.49
C LEU A 95 0.11 18.73 -3.75
N ASP A 96 -0.01 18.30 -2.50
CA ASP A 96 1.14 17.89 -1.69
C ASP A 96 1.45 16.41 -1.90
N THR A 97 2.34 16.14 -2.84
CA THR A 97 2.74 14.79 -3.24
C THR A 97 3.61 14.11 -2.19
N LYS A 98 4.32 14.92 -1.39
CA LYS A 98 5.14 14.44 -0.29
C LYS A 98 4.29 13.96 0.88
N ALA A 99 3.28 14.75 1.27
CA ALA A 99 2.29 14.31 2.26
C ALA A 99 1.56 13.04 1.79
N MET A 100 1.19 12.96 0.51
CA MET A 100 0.54 11.76 -0.04
C MET A 100 1.44 10.51 0.02
N ALA A 101 2.73 10.64 -0.29
CA ALA A 101 3.68 9.54 -0.16
C ALA A 101 3.97 9.17 1.32
N GLN A 102 3.95 10.16 2.21
CA GLN A 102 4.12 9.96 3.64
C GLN A 102 2.94 9.22 4.26
N ASP A 103 1.70 9.57 3.91
CA ASP A 103 0.49 8.92 4.41
C ASP A 103 0.34 7.47 3.90
N ALA A 104 0.91 7.18 2.74
CA ALA A 104 0.90 5.84 2.15
C ALA A 104 1.92 4.87 2.80
N TYR A 105 2.94 5.40 3.49
CA TYR A 105 4.03 4.65 4.10
C TYR A 105 3.68 4.16 5.51
#